data_AF-A0A0Q3VG22-F1
#
_entry.id   AF-A0A0Q3VG22-F1
#
_cell.length_a   1.000
_cell.length_b   1.000
_cell.length_c   1.000
_cell.angle_alpha   90.00
_cell.angle_beta   90.00
_cell.angle_gamma   90.00
#
_symmetry.space_group_name_H-M   'P 1'
#
loop_
_entity.id
_entity.type
_entity.pdbx_description
1 polymer ?
#
loop_
_entity_poly.entity_id
_entity_poly.type
_entity_poly.pdbx_seq_one_letter_code
_entity_poly.pdbx_strand_id
1 'polypeptide(L)'
;MEEEWEDGGFKRCIKFPLQQLKDEHVSLREEMNLFYEITEEIEFESGPAVIQEFTKLYEQISAFNGKLKAHSKKEDDWLFPMMTNHLGKNDKTIEVMEFEHEKAELHLQGFLIEAEQAGPAIDIDEAQAIAVYAVQAYATLIQHFDREEKVLFPLAEKILSAGEKEELERRFRAR
;
A
#
# COMPACT_ATOMS: atom_id res chain seq x y z
N MET A 1 29.49 40.21 -28.27
CA MET A 1 28.17 39.81 -28.81
C MET A 1 28.05 38.34 -28.53
N GLU A 2 27.26 37.84 -27.59
CA GLU A 2 26.35 38.40 -26.59
C GLU A 2 26.26 37.28 -25.53
N GLU A 3 26.09 37.67 -24.27
CA GLU A 3 25.87 36.76 -23.16
C GLU A 3 24.50 36.07 -23.29
N GLU A 4 24.39 34.86 -22.77
CA GLU A 4 23.19 34.46 -22.02
C GLU A 4 23.56 33.37 -21.01
N TRP A 5 23.35 33.70 -19.73
CA TRP A 5 23.40 32.82 -18.59
C TRP A 5 22.04 32.13 -18.44
N GLU A 6 21.98 30.86 -18.04
CA GLU A 6 20.90 30.40 -17.15
C GLU A 6 21.24 29.09 -16.41
N ASP A 7 21.55 29.32 -15.14
CA ASP A 7 21.18 28.63 -13.90
C ASP A 7 21.37 27.12 -13.67
N GLY A 8 22.06 26.84 -12.56
CA GLY A 8 22.35 25.52 -11.99
C GLY A 8 21.15 24.95 -11.23
N GLY A 9 20.03 24.75 -11.92
CA GLY A 9 18.89 24.00 -11.41
C GLY A 9 19.08 22.50 -11.65
N PHE A 10 19.21 21.73 -10.57
CA PHE A 10 19.13 20.26 -10.56
C PHE A 10 18.03 19.81 -11.54
N LYS A 11 18.40 19.11 -12.63
CA LYS A 11 17.45 18.38 -13.48
C LYS A 11 16.81 17.30 -12.61
N ARG A 12 15.82 17.70 -11.84
CA ARG A 12 15.04 16.87 -10.95
C ARG A 12 14.31 15.91 -11.87
N CYS A 13 14.70 14.64 -11.83
CA CYS A 13 14.20 13.66 -12.77
C CYS A 13 12.68 13.58 -12.59
N ILE A 14 11.94 13.89 -13.65
CA ILE A 14 10.47 13.86 -13.75
C ILE A 14 9.85 12.53 -13.26
N LYS A 15 10.66 11.47 -13.08
CA LYS A 15 10.31 10.15 -12.53
C LYS A 15 10.19 10.09 -11.00
N PHE A 16 10.59 11.13 -10.27
CA PHE A 16 10.72 11.08 -8.81
C PHE A 16 9.45 10.67 -8.03
N PRO A 17 8.24 11.19 -8.32
CA PRO A 17 7.06 10.84 -7.51
C PRO A 17 6.64 9.38 -7.66
N LEU A 18 6.69 8.81 -8.88
CA LEU A 18 6.36 7.41 -9.12
C LEU A 18 7.43 6.47 -8.57
N GLN A 19 8.70 6.89 -8.63
CA GLN A 19 9.78 6.15 -7.99
C GLN A 19 9.62 6.15 -6.46
N GLN A 20 9.17 7.26 -5.86
CA GLN A 20 8.92 7.32 -4.43
C GLN A 20 7.86 6.30 -3.98
N LEU A 21 6.73 6.18 -4.70
CA LEU A 21 5.71 5.16 -4.41
C LEU A 21 6.30 3.75 -4.52
N LYS A 22 7.06 3.48 -5.59
CA LYS A 22 7.74 2.21 -5.76
C LYS A 22 8.77 1.89 -4.67
N ASP A 23 9.48 2.89 -4.17
CA ASP A 23 10.44 2.71 -3.08
C ASP A 23 9.71 2.42 -1.75
N GLU A 24 8.54 3.01 -1.53
CA GLU A 24 7.67 2.71 -0.39
C GLU A 24 7.21 1.24 -0.39
N HIS A 25 6.99 0.63 -1.57
CA HIS A 25 6.65 -0.79 -1.68
C HIS A 25 7.71 -1.72 -1.08
N VAL A 26 8.99 -1.33 -1.06
CA VAL A 26 10.06 -2.17 -0.49
C VAL A 26 9.80 -2.41 1.00
N SER A 27 9.60 -1.33 1.77
CA SER A 27 9.29 -1.43 3.21
C SER A 27 7.94 -2.10 3.45
N LEU A 28 6.92 -1.78 2.64
CA LEU A 28 5.59 -2.39 2.80
C LEU A 28 5.64 -3.90 2.55
N ARG A 29 6.38 -4.37 1.54
CA ARG A 29 6.54 -5.80 1.25
C ARG A 29 7.32 -6.53 2.35
N GLU A 30 8.34 -5.90 2.94
CA GLU A 30 9.04 -6.46 4.10
C GLU A 30 8.08 -6.69 5.27
N GLU A 31 7.27 -5.69 5.61
CA GLU A 31 6.28 -5.81 6.67
C GLU A 31 5.16 -6.80 6.36
N MET A 32 4.78 -6.91 5.08
CA MET A 32 3.84 -7.92 4.59
C MET A 32 4.36 -9.33 4.78
N ASN A 33 5.61 -9.58 4.41
CA ASN A 33 6.22 -10.90 4.60
C ASN A 33 6.30 -11.25 6.08
N LEU A 34 6.67 -10.29 6.95
CA LEU A 34 6.72 -10.53 8.39
C LEU A 34 5.36 -10.93 8.97
N PHE A 35 4.29 -10.21 8.65
CA PHE A 35 2.99 -10.59 9.19
C PHE A 35 2.47 -11.90 8.59
N TYR A 36 2.82 -12.20 7.33
CA TYR A 36 2.47 -13.47 6.70
C TYR A 36 3.20 -14.66 7.35
N GLU A 37 4.50 -14.53 7.62
CA GLU A 37 5.27 -15.53 8.37
C GLU A 37 4.63 -15.80 9.74
N ILE A 38 4.18 -14.76 10.46
CA ILE A 38 3.47 -14.96 11.73
C ILE A 38 2.15 -15.73 11.53
N THR A 39 1.42 -15.52 10.44
CA THR A 39 0.22 -16.32 10.14
C THR A 39 0.54 -17.79 9.88
N GLU A 40 1.68 -18.09 9.25
CA GLU A 40 2.14 -19.46 9.09
C GLU A 40 2.45 -20.09 10.45
N GLU A 41 3.17 -19.39 11.34
CA GLU A 41 3.45 -19.88 12.70
C GLU A 41 2.16 -20.16 13.50
N ILE A 42 1.13 -19.32 13.37
CA ILE A 42 -0.20 -19.54 13.99
C ILE A 42 -0.86 -20.86 13.52
N GLU A 43 -0.66 -21.25 12.26
CA GLU A 43 -1.18 -22.51 11.74
C GLU A 43 -0.38 -23.74 12.20
N PHE A 44 0.93 -23.60 12.41
CA PHE A 44 1.80 -24.71 12.83
C PHE A 44 1.85 -24.92 14.36
N GLU A 45 1.72 -23.84 15.13
CA GLU A 45 1.83 -23.86 16.59
C GLU A 45 0.61 -24.48 17.29
N SER A 46 0.73 -24.72 18.59
CA SER A 46 -0.36 -25.26 19.40
C SER A 46 -0.36 -24.72 20.82
N GLY A 47 -1.54 -24.72 21.45
CA GLY A 47 -1.68 -24.28 22.84
C GLY A 47 -1.35 -22.79 23.01
N PRO A 48 -0.73 -22.38 24.14
CA PRO A 48 -0.47 -20.97 24.44
C PRO A 48 0.46 -20.24 23.46
N ALA A 49 1.20 -20.96 22.60
CA ALA A 49 2.06 -20.36 21.59
C ALA A 49 1.25 -19.62 20.51
N VAL A 50 0.09 -20.15 20.11
CA VAL A 50 -0.81 -19.53 19.12
C VAL A 50 -1.22 -18.12 19.55
N ILE A 51 -1.57 -17.93 20.82
CA ILE A 51 -2.00 -16.63 21.35
C ILE A 51 -0.83 -15.63 21.40
N GLN A 52 0.38 -16.12 21.65
CA GLN A 52 1.58 -15.28 21.61
C GLN A 52 1.86 -14.80 20.18
N GLU A 53 1.79 -15.69 19.18
CA GLU A 53 1.96 -15.30 17.78
C GLU A 53 0.83 -14.38 17.31
N PHE A 54 -0.42 -14.64 17.72
CA PHE A 54 -1.54 -13.74 17.41
C PHE A 54 -1.34 -12.33 17.99
N THR A 55 -0.78 -12.21 19.19
CA THR A 55 -0.44 -10.91 19.79
C THR A 55 0.59 -10.16 18.93
N LYS A 56 1.64 -10.85 18.46
CA LYS A 56 2.62 -10.25 17.54
C LYS A 56 1.99 -9.86 16.21
N LEU A 57 1.09 -10.69 15.67
CA LEU A 57 0.37 -10.41 14.44
C LEU A 57 -0.44 -9.11 14.58
N TYR A 58 -1.12 -8.92 15.70
CA TYR A 58 -1.89 -7.71 15.97
C TYR A 58 -1.02 -6.46 16.00
N GLU A 59 0.11 -6.50 16.71
CA GLU A 59 1.06 -5.39 16.77
C GLU A 59 1.62 -5.05 15.39
N GLN A 60 2.01 -6.08 14.63
CA GLN A 60 2.58 -5.93 13.29
C GLN A 60 1.55 -5.33 12.31
N ILE A 61 0.32 -5.84 12.28
CA ILE A 61 -0.75 -5.32 11.41
C ILE A 61 -1.14 -3.89 11.78
N SER A 62 -1.21 -3.57 13.08
CA SER A 62 -1.51 -2.21 13.54
C SER A 62 -0.48 -1.20 13.04
N ALA A 63 0.81 -1.54 13.10
CA ALA A 63 1.89 -0.70 12.59
C ALA A 63 1.86 -0.59 11.05
N PHE A 64 1.69 -1.72 10.36
CA PHE A 64 1.63 -1.81 8.91
C PHE A 64 0.47 -0.98 8.34
N ASN A 65 -0.72 -1.07 8.92
CA ASN A 65 -1.94 -0.39 8.46
C ASN A 65 -1.75 1.14 8.37
N GLY A 66 -1.04 1.73 9.34
CA GLY A 66 -0.74 3.17 9.31
C GLY A 66 0.14 3.58 8.12
N LYS A 67 1.13 2.76 7.76
CA LYS A 67 2.02 3.02 6.63
C LYS A 67 1.31 2.81 5.29
N LEU A 68 0.56 1.71 5.17
CA LEU A 68 -0.22 1.41 3.97
C LEU A 68 -1.23 2.52 3.67
N LYS A 69 -2.00 2.97 4.66
CA LYS A 69 -2.93 4.11 4.50
C LYS A 69 -2.24 5.37 4.01
N ALA A 70 -1.04 5.63 4.52
CA ALA A 70 -0.29 6.82 4.15
C ALA A 70 0.25 6.74 2.72
N HIS A 71 0.48 5.53 2.21
CA HIS A 71 0.83 5.22 0.83
C HIS A 71 -0.40 5.34 -0.08
N SER A 72 -1.45 4.56 0.15
CA SER A 72 -2.68 4.56 -0.65
C SER A 72 -3.33 5.95 -0.74
N LYS A 73 -3.27 6.75 0.34
CA LYS A 73 -3.75 8.14 0.31
C LYS A 73 -3.05 9.02 -0.73
N LYS A 74 -1.75 8.80 -1.00
CA LYS A 74 -1.05 9.56 -2.06
C LYS A 74 -1.61 9.21 -3.44
N GLU A 75 -1.97 7.95 -3.61
CA GLU A 75 -2.51 7.44 -4.86
C GLU A 75 -3.95 7.91 -5.05
N ASP A 76 -4.82 7.61 -4.07
CA ASP A 76 -6.25 7.93 -4.08
C ASP A 76 -6.52 9.44 -4.19
N ASP A 77 -5.79 10.27 -3.43
CA ASP A 77 -6.06 11.71 -3.41
C ASP A 77 -5.43 12.43 -4.61
N TRP A 78 -4.33 11.91 -5.18
CA TRP A 78 -3.52 12.67 -6.15
C TRP A 78 -3.20 11.92 -7.43
N LEU A 79 -2.59 10.73 -7.37
CA LEU A 79 -2.17 10.02 -8.59
C LEU A 79 -3.39 9.59 -9.42
N PHE A 80 -4.34 8.90 -8.81
CA PHE A 80 -5.50 8.31 -9.48
C PHE A 80 -6.41 9.38 -10.10
N PRO A 81 -6.79 10.48 -9.40
CA PRO A 81 -7.56 11.55 -10.02
C PRO A 81 -6.82 12.23 -11.18
N MET A 82 -5.51 12.41 -11.05
CA MET A 82 -4.70 13.01 -12.10
C MET A 82 -4.64 12.13 -13.34
N MET A 83 -4.42 10.81 -13.19
CA MET A 83 -4.45 9.86 -14.30
C MET A 83 -5.82 9.79 -14.98
N THR A 84 -6.90 9.81 -14.21
CA THR A 84 -8.28 9.75 -14.73
C THR A 84 -8.57 10.84 -15.76
N ASN A 85 -7.96 12.02 -15.64
CA ASN A 85 -8.12 13.11 -16.62
C ASN A 85 -7.55 12.79 -18.01
N HIS A 86 -6.66 11.81 -18.12
CA HIS A 86 -6.02 11.39 -19.37
C HIS A 86 -6.59 10.09 -19.94
N LEU A 87 -7.37 9.35 -19.15
CA LEU A 87 -7.93 8.08 -19.54
C LEU A 87 -9.27 8.26 -20.29
N GLY A 88 -9.59 7.29 -21.15
CA GLY A 88 -10.86 7.29 -21.86
C GLY A 88 -12.04 7.07 -20.92
N LYS A 89 -13.23 7.59 -21.26
CA LYS A 89 -14.45 7.45 -20.42
C LYS A 89 -14.86 6.02 -20.05
N ASN A 90 -14.39 5.03 -20.79
CA ASN A 90 -14.69 3.60 -20.57
C ASN A 90 -13.49 2.84 -19.98
N ASP A 91 -12.40 3.54 -19.66
CA ASP A 91 -11.24 2.93 -19.00
C ASP A 91 -11.58 2.66 -17.53
N LYS A 92 -11.34 1.43 -17.09
CA LYS A 92 -11.63 0.97 -15.72
C LYS A 92 -10.37 0.73 -14.89
N THR A 93 -9.21 1.17 -15.39
CA THR A 93 -7.92 0.88 -14.73
C THR A 93 -7.92 1.42 -13.31
N ILE A 94 -8.31 2.68 -13.12
CA ILE A 94 -8.34 3.32 -11.79
C ILE A 94 -9.41 2.69 -10.89
N GLU A 95 -10.62 2.43 -11.41
CA GLU A 95 -11.70 1.76 -10.66
C GLU A 95 -11.26 0.41 -10.09
N VAL A 96 -10.47 -0.36 -10.86
CA VAL A 96 -9.92 -1.63 -10.40
C VAL A 96 -8.88 -1.44 -9.29
N MET A 97 -8.02 -0.41 -9.38
CA MET A 97 -7.04 -0.12 -8.33
C MET A 97 -7.72 0.31 -7.03
N GLU A 98 -8.69 1.21 -7.10
CA GLU A 98 -9.46 1.69 -5.95
C GLU A 98 -10.23 0.55 -5.27
N PHE A 99 -10.81 -0.36 -6.07
CA PHE A 99 -11.47 -1.56 -5.53
C PHE A 99 -10.49 -2.49 -4.79
N GLU A 100 -9.25 -2.63 -5.26
CA GLU A 100 -8.23 -3.41 -4.57
C GLU A 100 -7.76 -2.74 -3.27
N HIS A 101 -7.64 -1.41 -3.24
CA HIS A 101 -7.43 -0.65 -2.01
C HIS A 101 -8.55 -0.91 -0.99
N GLU A 102 -9.81 -0.75 -1.39
CA GLU A 102 -10.96 -0.99 -0.52
C GLU A 102 -10.96 -2.43 0.01
N LYS A 103 -10.70 -3.41 -0.85
CA LYS A 103 -10.64 -4.81 -0.45
C LYS A 103 -9.54 -5.09 0.56
N ALA A 104 -8.32 -4.58 0.34
CA ALA A 104 -7.21 -4.75 1.28
C ALA A 104 -7.51 -4.07 2.63
N GLU A 105 -8.06 -2.85 2.61
CA GLU A 105 -8.48 -2.13 3.81
C GLU A 105 -9.55 -2.89 4.59
N LEU A 106 -10.57 -3.46 3.91
CA LEU A 106 -11.62 -4.24 4.55
C LEU A 106 -11.07 -5.48 5.27
N HIS A 107 -10.09 -6.17 4.67
CA HIS A 107 -9.44 -7.31 5.33
C HIS A 107 -8.66 -6.86 6.58
N LEU A 108 -7.85 -5.80 6.48
CA LEU A 108 -7.07 -5.30 7.61
C LEU A 108 -7.96 -4.73 8.73
N GLN A 109 -9.04 -4.02 8.39
CA GLN A 109 -10.02 -3.54 9.36
C GLN A 109 -10.77 -4.71 10.01
N GLY A 110 -11.18 -5.71 9.23
CA GLY A 110 -11.82 -6.93 9.74
C GLY A 110 -10.94 -7.62 10.77
N PHE A 111 -9.65 -7.78 10.48
CA PHE A 111 -8.67 -8.30 11.43
C PHE A 111 -8.68 -7.50 12.74
N LEU A 112 -8.48 -6.18 12.66
CA LEU A 112 -8.34 -5.33 13.85
C LEU A 112 -9.61 -5.30 14.71
N ILE A 113 -10.77 -5.19 14.07
CA ILE A 113 -12.06 -5.13 14.75
C ILE A 113 -12.35 -6.45 15.47
N GLU A 114 -12.19 -7.59 14.79
CA GLU A 114 -12.45 -8.90 15.39
C GLU A 114 -11.45 -9.21 16.52
N ALA A 115 -10.18 -8.85 16.35
CA ALA A 115 -9.16 -8.98 17.39
C ALA A 115 -9.49 -8.14 18.64
N GLU A 116 -9.94 -6.90 18.45
CA GLU A 116 -10.37 -6.03 19.55
C GLU A 116 -11.64 -6.54 20.25
N GLN A 117 -12.57 -7.13 19.50
CA GLN A 117 -13.80 -7.72 20.06
C GLN A 117 -13.53 -8.98 20.88
N ALA A 118 -12.65 -9.86 20.39
CA ALA A 118 -12.23 -11.06 21.13
C ALA A 118 -11.48 -10.70 22.42
N GLY A 119 -10.63 -9.66 22.35
CA GLY A 119 -9.94 -9.10 23.50
C GLY A 119 -9.01 -10.11 24.20
N PRO A 120 -8.72 -9.94 25.50
CA PRO A 120 -7.71 -10.74 26.20
C PRO A 120 -8.13 -12.20 26.48
N ALA A 121 -9.37 -12.56 26.19
CA ALA A 121 -9.92 -13.89 26.42
C ALA A 121 -10.02 -14.73 25.14
N ILE A 122 -9.45 -14.25 24.02
CA ILE A 122 -9.43 -14.93 22.73
C ILE A 122 -8.92 -16.38 22.87
N ASP A 123 -9.65 -17.31 22.26
CA ASP A 123 -9.22 -18.70 22.17
C ASP A 123 -8.43 -19.01 20.89
N ILE A 124 -7.94 -20.25 20.78
CA ILE A 124 -7.09 -20.67 19.65
C ILE A 124 -7.87 -20.66 18.34
N ASP A 125 -9.12 -21.13 18.36
CA ASP A 125 -9.93 -21.25 17.15
C ASP A 125 -10.31 -19.85 16.63
N GLU A 126 -10.64 -18.92 17.54
CA GLU A 126 -10.86 -17.51 17.23
C GLU A 126 -9.60 -16.84 16.67
N ALA A 127 -8.44 -17.03 17.29
CA ALA A 127 -7.17 -16.48 16.83
C ALA A 127 -6.83 -16.95 15.41
N GLN A 128 -6.99 -18.24 15.12
CA GLN A 128 -6.79 -18.81 13.79
C GLN A 128 -7.80 -18.27 12.78
N ALA A 129 -9.08 -18.18 13.14
CA ALA A 129 -10.10 -17.63 12.26
C ALA A 129 -9.85 -16.16 11.91
N ILE A 130 -9.41 -15.35 12.88
CA ILE A 130 -9.10 -13.93 12.66
C ILE A 130 -7.82 -13.76 11.82
N ALA A 131 -6.80 -14.61 12.01
CA ALA A 131 -5.57 -14.57 11.23
C ALA A 131 -5.80 -14.73 9.71
N VAL A 132 -6.90 -15.38 9.28
CA VAL A 132 -7.29 -15.49 7.87
C VAL A 132 -7.44 -14.12 7.19
N TYR A 133 -7.91 -13.09 7.90
CA TYR A 133 -8.01 -11.75 7.34
C TYR A 133 -6.64 -11.20 6.92
N ALA A 134 -5.59 -11.46 7.70
CA ALA A 134 -4.23 -11.05 7.38
C ALA A 134 -3.73 -11.74 6.10
N VAL A 135 -3.98 -13.04 5.97
CA VAL A 135 -3.65 -13.82 4.75
C VAL A 135 -4.37 -13.25 3.52
N GLN A 136 -5.64 -12.88 3.66
CA GLN A 136 -6.43 -12.28 2.57
C GLN A 136 -5.93 -10.89 2.17
N ALA A 137 -5.53 -10.07 3.14
CA ALA A 137 -4.90 -8.78 2.90
C ALA A 137 -3.58 -8.96 2.15
N TYR A 138 -2.71 -9.86 2.60
CA TYR A 138 -1.43 -10.20 1.95
C TYR A 138 -1.62 -10.57 0.47
N ALA A 139 -2.53 -11.51 0.20
CA ALA A 139 -2.80 -11.99 -1.15
C ALA A 139 -3.31 -10.87 -2.08
N THR A 140 -4.14 -9.97 -1.56
CA THR A 140 -4.64 -8.81 -2.32
C THR A 140 -3.51 -7.81 -2.60
N LEU A 141 -2.72 -7.47 -1.59
CA LEU A 141 -1.67 -6.45 -1.69
C LEU A 141 -0.51 -6.88 -2.58
N ILE A 142 -0.13 -8.16 -2.61
CA ILE A 142 0.89 -8.64 -3.56
C ILE A 142 0.44 -8.41 -5.00
N GLN A 143 -0.79 -8.77 -5.32
CA GLN A 143 -1.34 -8.62 -6.67
C GLN A 143 -1.47 -7.15 -7.04
N HIS A 144 -1.88 -6.33 -6.07
CA HIS A 144 -2.04 -4.89 -6.21
C HIS A 144 -0.71 -4.21 -6.55
N PHE A 145 0.31 -4.33 -5.69
CA PHE A 145 1.63 -3.71 -5.94
C PHE A 145 2.27 -4.21 -7.23
N ASP A 146 2.09 -5.48 -7.58
CA ASP A 146 2.56 -6.02 -8.86
C ASP A 146 1.90 -5.34 -10.06
N ARG A 147 0.60 -5.05 -9.97
CA ARG A 147 -0.12 -4.33 -11.02
C ARG A 147 0.31 -2.88 -11.11
N GLU A 148 0.52 -2.23 -9.98
CA GLU A 148 1.02 -0.87 -9.97
C GLU A 148 2.36 -0.76 -10.67
N GLU A 149 3.32 -1.57 -10.25
CA GLU A 149 4.68 -1.50 -10.76
C GLU A 149 4.81 -1.93 -12.23
N LYS A 150 4.01 -2.91 -12.67
CA LYS A 150 4.10 -3.47 -14.03
C LYS A 150 3.18 -2.78 -15.03
N VAL A 151 2.10 -2.17 -14.57
CA VAL A 151 1.04 -1.61 -15.43
C VAL A 151 0.79 -0.15 -15.12
N LEU A 152 0.40 0.19 -13.88
CA LEU A 152 -0.10 1.52 -13.55
C LEU A 152 0.99 2.59 -13.63
N PHE A 153 2.13 2.40 -12.96
CA PHE A 153 3.22 3.37 -12.94
C PHE A 153 3.85 3.56 -14.33
N PRO A 154 4.10 2.52 -15.14
CA PRO A 154 4.50 2.71 -16.54
C PRO A 154 3.48 3.49 -17.38
N LEU A 155 2.18 3.27 -17.15
CA LEU A 155 1.11 4.01 -17.82
C LEU A 155 1.10 5.48 -17.37
N ALA A 156 1.17 5.74 -16.06
CA ALA A 156 1.28 7.08 -15.48
C ALA A 156 2.49 7.83 -16.06
N GLU A 157 3.64 7.16 -16.17
CA GLU A 157 4.86 7.73 -16.73
C GLU A 157 4.68 8.16 -18.19
N LYS A 158 3.85 7.44 -18.96
CA LYS A 158 3.57 7.71 -20.37
C LYS A 158 2.54 8.84 -20.56
N ILE A 159 1.50 8.89 -19.74
CA ILE A 159 0.36 9.80 -19.97
C ILE A 159 0.49 11.14 -19.25
N LEU A 160 1.17 11.17 -18.09
CA LEU A 160 1.30 12.40 -17.31
C LEU A 160 2.42 13.28 -17.87
N SER A 161 2.14 14.58 -17.94
CA SER A 161 3.11 15.61 -18.33
C SER A 161 4.18 15.82 -17.25
N ALA A 162 5.27 16.52 -17.61
CA ALA A 162 6.30 16.88 -16.65
C ALA A 162 5.76 17.73 -15.49
N GLY A 163 4.92 18.73 -15.78
CA GLY A 163 4.34 19.62 -14.78
C GLY A 163 3.38 18.90 -13.82
N GLU A 164 2.65 17.90 -14.31
CA GLU A 164 1.79 17.05 -13.48
C GLU A 164 2.60 16.18 -12.50
N LYS A 165 3.70 15.60 -12.98
CA LYS A 165 4.62 14.83 -12.12
C LYS A 165 5.29 15.73 -11.08
N GLU A 166 5.67 16.95 -11.44
CA GLU A 166 6.16 17.93 -10.45
C GLU A 166 5.08 18.31 -9.43
N GLU A 167 3.81 18.39 -9.83
CA GLU A 167 2.70 18.63 -8.89
C GLU A 167 2.52 17.45 -7.93
N LEU A 168 2.52 16.21 -8.43
CA LEU A 168 2.48 15.01 -7.57
C LEU A 168 3.61 15.03 -6.54
N GLU A 169 4.81 15.38 -6.98
CA GLU A 169 5.97 15.46 -6.11
C GLU A 169 5.84 16.54 -5.02
N ARG A 170 5.19 17.67 -5.33
CA ARG A 170 4.86 18.69 -4.33
C ARG A 170 3.82 18.16 -3.33
N ARG A 171 2.77 17.50 -3.82
CA ARG A 171 1.70 16.93 -2.97
C ARG A 171 2.22 15.86 -2.02
N PHE A 172 3.12 14.99 -2.48
CA PHE A 172 3.67 13.93 -1.63
C PHE A 172 4.58 14.46 -0.51
N ARG A 173 5.19 15.64 -0.71
CA ARG A 173 6.04 16.31 0.27
C ARG A 173 5.30 17.25 1.21
N ALA A 174 4.12 17.72 0.83
CA ALA A 174 3.25 18.50 1.69
C ALA A 174 2.59 17.57 2.72
N ARG A 175 3.33 17.24 3.77
CA ARG A 175 2.82 16.67 5.01
C ARG A 175 3.08 17.62 6.16
#